data_AF-A0AA88M556-F1
#
_entry.id   AF-A0AA88M556-F1
#
_cell.length_a   1.000
_cell.length_b   1.000
_cell.length_c   1.000
_cell.angle_alpha   90.00
_cell.angle_beta   90.00
_cell.angle_gamma   90.00
#
_symmetry.space_group_name_H-M   'P 1'
#
loop_
_entity.id
_entity.type
_entity.pdbx_description
1 polymer ?
#
loop_
_entity_poly.entity_id
_entity_poly.type
_entity_poly.pdbx_seq_one_letter_code
_entity_poly.pdbx_strand_id
1 'polypeptide(L)'
;MDEEGHALDKDFQAIHTKLESISQKNQQCLRKIRIDEVNETYGKYEEYIKHQYAAFNTLVAQIKKDPDNTRRYMGTFENVYEKDKSDLSLDVYYRGVMGTSSLFGRPLLKVYLENCDGDREIMERRCSHITHLFHMGLIALMAYTAVTEDDEDEVREKWAKRVEDIQEKMQETRRFRYAPPQHLAFV
;
A
#
# COMPACT_ATOMS: atom_id res chain seq x y z
N MET A 1 -32.93 -39.16 -35.57
CA MET A 1 -32.42 -39.33 -34.19
C MET A 1 -31.22 -38.42 -33.88
N ASP A 2 -30.75 -37.56 -34.80
CA ASP A 2 -29.57 -36.69 -34.56
C ASP A 2 -29.88 -35.26 -34.05
N GLU A 3 -31.14 -34.83 -34.02
CA GLU A 3 -31.48 -33.43 -33.75
C GLU A 3 -31.50 -33.08 -32.24
N GLU A 4 -31.87 -34.05 -31.39
CA GLU A 4 -31.95 -33.85 -29.93
C GLU A 4 -30.56 -33.85 -29.26
N GLY A 5 -29.60 -34.60 -29.79
CA GLY A 5 -28.21 -34.61 -29.30
C GLY A 5 -27.48 -33.29 -29.53
N HIS A 6 -27.76 -32.61 -30.65
CA HIS A 6 -27.17 -31.30 -30.98
C HIS A 6 -27.77 -30.14 -30.18
N ALA A 7 -29.05 -30.21 -29.78
CA ALA A 7 -29.69 -29.19 -28.94
C ALA A 7 -29.16 -29.24 -27.49
N LEU A 8 -29.04 -30.45 -26.93
CA LEU A 8 -28.50 -30.67 -25.58
C LEU A 8 -27.04 -30.21 -25.46
N ASP A 9 -26.21 -30.46 -26.47
CA ASP A 9 -24.80 -30.05 -26.46
C ASP A 9 -24.64 -28.52 -26.50
N LYS A 10 -25.56 -27.84 -27.21
CA LYS A 10 -25.63 -26.37 -27.30
C LYS A 10 -26.08 -25.74 -25.98
N ASP A 11 -27.03 -26.37 -25.29
CA ASP A 11 -27.49 -25.94 -23.96
C ASP A 11 -26.41 -26.17 -22.90
N PHE A 12 -25.68 -27.28 -22.95
CA PHE A 12 -24.54 -27.55 -22.07
C PHE A 12 -23.41 -26.53 -22.29
N GLN A 13 -23.06 -26.19 -23.53
CA GLN A 13 -22.10 -25.11 -23.82
C GLN A 13 -22.59 -23.76 -23.28
N ALA A 14 -23.86 -23.41 -23.48
CA ALA A 14 -24.41 -22.15 -22.98
C ALA A 14 -24.42 -22.08 -21.44
N ILE A 15 -24.71 -23.19 -20.77
CA ILE A 15 -24.63 -23.30 -19.30
C ILE A 15 -23.17 -23.17 -18.85
N HIS A 16 -22.23 -23.83 -19.53
CA HIS A 16 -20.81 -23.78 -19.19
C HIS A 16 -20.24 -22.36 -19.33
N THR A 17 -20.52 -21.67 -20.44
CA THR A 17 -20.09 -20.27 -20.65
C THR A 17 -20.70 -19.32 -19.61
N LYS A 18 -21.98 -19.52 -19.24
CA LYS A 18 -22.60 -18.73 -18.17
C LYS A 18 -21.97 -19.01 -16.81
N LEU A 19 -21.69 -20.28 -16.49
CA LEU A 19 -21.05 -20.67 -15.23
C LEU A 19 -19.62 -20.11 -15.13
N GLU A 20 -18.88 -20.13 -16.23
CA GLU A 20 -17.54 -19.53 -16.33
C GLU A 20 -17.61 -18.00 -16.16
N SER A 21 -18.59 -17.33 -16.79
CA SER A 21 -18.83 -15.90 -16.61
C SER A 21 -19.20 -15.55 -15.16
N ILE A 22 -20.04 -16.36 -14.51
CA ILE A 22 -20.42 -16.19 -13.10
C ILE A 22 -19.20 -16.41 -12.19
N SER A 23 -18.39 -17.43 -12.47
CA SER A 23 -17.16 -17.72 -11.74
C SER A 23 -16.15 -16.56 -11.83
N GLN A 24 -15.92 -16.02 -13.04
CA GLN A 24 -15.09 -14.84 -13.24
C GLN A 24 -15.63 -13.61 -12.50
N LYS A 25 -16.94 -13.36 -12.57
CA LYS A 25 -17.58 -12.24 -11.84
C LYS A 25 -17.44 -12.40 -10.32
N ASN A 26 -17.60 -13.61 -9.80
CA ASN A 26 -17.38 -13.90 -8.38
C ASN A 26 -15.93 -13.66 -7.96
N GLN A 27 -14.96 -14.08 -8.78
CA GLN A 27 -13.54 -13.79 -8.52
C GLN A 27 -13.24 -12.29 -8.55
N GLN A 28 -13.77 -11.55 -9.52
CA GLN A 28 -13.63 -10.10 -9.59
C GLN A 28 -14.27 -9.39 -8.39
N CYS A 29 -15.45 -9.85 -7.95
CA CYS A 29 -16.14 -9.32 -6.78
C CYS A 29 -15.34 -9.55 -5.49
N LEU A 30 -14.83 -10.77 -5.28
CA LEU A 30 -13.97 -11.12 -4.15
C LEU A 30 -12.68 -10.30 -4.12
N ARG A 31 -12.07 -10.08 -5.30
CA ARG A 31 -10.90 -9.21 -5.45
C ARG A 31 -11.20 -7.77 -5.02
N LYS A 32 -12.31 -7.21 -5.52
CA LYS A 32 -12.75 -5.86 -5.19
C LYS A 32 -13.04 -5.70 -3.69
N ILE A 33 -13.73 -6.65 -3.06
CA ILE A 33 -14.00 -6.66 -1.61
C ILE A 33 -12.68 -6.62 -0.82
N ARG A 34 -11.65 -7.39 -1.22
CA ARG A 34 -10.35 -7.37 -0.53
C ARG A 34 -9.62 -6.04 -0.69
N ILE A 35 -9.72 -5.39 -1.84
CA ILE A 35 -9.14 -4.06 -2.06
C ILE A 35 -9.89 -3.02 -1.22
N ASP A 36 -11.22 -3.08 -1.21
CA ASP A 36 -12.06 -2.16 -0.46
C ASP A 36 -11.81 -2.31 1.05
N GLU A 37 -11.63 -3.54 1.57
CA GLU A 37 -11.26 -3.81 2.98
C GLU A 37 -9.90 -3.18 3.35
N VAL A 38 -8.89 -3.32 2.49
CA VAL A 38 -7.58 -2.69 2.69
C VAL A 38 -7.69 -1.17 2.60
N ASN A 39 -8.43 -0.64 1.63
CA ASN A 39 -8.64 0.80 1.51
C ASN A 39 -9.43 1.37 2.70
N GLU A 40 -10.39 0.63 3.25
CA GLU A 40 -11.15 1.07 4.42
C GLU A 40 -10.29 1.04 5.70
N THR A 41 -9.43 0.03 5.82
CA THR A 41 -8.52 -0.13 6.97
C THR A 41 -7.36 0.88 6.93
N TYR A 42 -6.74 1.06 5.75
CA TYR A 42 -5.51 1.83 5.60
C TYR A 42 -5.71 3.21 4.97
N GLY A 43 -6.82 3.45 4.27
CA GLY A 43 -7.06 4.70 3.54
C GLY A 43 -7.14 5.93 4.45
N LYS A 44 -7.67 5.78 5.68
CA LYS A 44 -7.64 6.85 6.69
C LYS A 44 -6.20 7.26 7.03
N TYR A 45 -5.30 6.28 7.14
CA TYR A 45 -3.89 6.53 7.43
C TYR A 45 -3.15 7.11 6.21
N GLU A 46 -3.50 6.69 4.99
CA GLU A 46 -2.97 7.31 3.78
C GLU A 46 -3.39 8.78 3.66
N GLU A 47 -4.63 9.10 4.03
CA GLU A 47 -5.14 10.47 4.03
C GLU A 47 -4.40 11.33 5.06
N TYR A 48 -4.15 10.80 6.27
CA TYR A 48 -3.32 11.49 7.26
C TYR A 48 -1.90 11.76 6.73
N ILE A 49 -1.24 10.77 6.12
CA ILE A 49 0.11 10.94 5.56
C ILE A 49 0.12 12.03 4.46
N LYS A 50 -0.89 12.03 3.57
CA LYS A 50 -1.03 13.05 2.53
C LYS A 50 -1.28 14.43 3.12
N HIS A 51 -2.09 14.53 4.17
CA HIS A 51 -2.39 15.78 4.84
C HIS A 51 -1.15 16.35 5.55
N GLN A 52 -0.40 15.52 6.27
CA GLN A 52 0.89 15.88 6.87
C GLN A 52 1.89 16.40 5.82
N TYR A 53 2.00 15.72 4.67
CA TYR A 53 2.88 16.16 3.59
C TYR A 53 2.42 17.47 2.92
N ALA A 54 1.10 17.67 2.76
CA ALA A 54 0.54 18.92 2.26
C ALA A 54 0.79 20.09 3.23
N ALA A 55 0.71 19.85 4.54
CA ALA A 55 1.06 20.81 5.57
C ALA A 55 2.55 21.18 5.49
N PHE A 56 3.44 20.21 5.28
CA PHE A 56 4.86 20.46 5.04
C PHE A 56 5.11 21.33 3.80
N ASN A 57 4.46 21.01 2.67
CA ASN A 57 4.59 21.83 1.46
C ASN A 57 4.10 23.26 1.69
N THR A 58 3.04 23.43 2.49
CA THR A 58 2.51 24.74 2.87
C THR A 58 3.51 25.50 3.74
N LEU A 59 4.11 24.84 4.73
CA LEU A 59 5.17 25.38 5.57
C LEU A 59 6.34 25.90 4.72
N VAL A 60 6.89 25.06 3.84
CA VAL A 60 8.00 25.43 2.96
C VAL A 60 7.63 26.59 2.03
N ALA A 61 6.41 26.60 1.49
CA ALA A 61 5.93 27.70 0.65
C ALA A 61 5.76 29.01 1.43
N GLN A 62 5.35 28.96 2.70
CA GLN A 62 5.20 30.13 3.55
C GLN A 62 6.56 30.68 4.01
N ILE A 63 7.49 29.81 4.43
CA ILE A 63 8.88 30.21 4.76
C ILE A 63 9.57 30.88 3.57
N LYS A 64 9.38 30.36 2.35
CA LYS A 64 9.93 30.98 1.13
C LYS A 64 9.38 32.38 0.85
N LYS A 65 8.15 32.67 1.28
CA LYS A 65 7.50 33.97 1.06
C LYS A 65 7.77 34.96 2.19
N ASP A 66 7.82 34.48 3.42
CA ASP A 66 8.01 35.29 4.62
C ASP A 66 8.91 34.52 5.62
N PRO A 67 10.24 34.64 5.47
CA PRO A 67 11.18 33.95 6.34
C PRO A 67 11.18 34.50 7.78
N ASP A 68 10.71 35.73 8.00
CA ASP A 68 10.67 36.35 9.33
C ASP A 68 9.61 35.70 10.24
N ASN A 69 8.56 35.11 9.66
CA ASN A 69 7.52 34.38 10.41
C ASN A 69 7.72 32.86 10.49
N THR A 70 8.92 32.36 10.16
CA THR A 70 9.24 30.92 10.15
C THR A 70 8.77 30.20 11.43
N ARG A 71 9.02 30.77 12.60
CA ARG A 71 8.64 30.17 13.89
C ARG A 71 7.13 29.98 14.07
N ARG A 72 6.30 30.90 13.53
CA ARG A 72 4.84 30.78 13.57
C ARG A 72 4.34 29.70 12.61
N TYR A 73 4.96 29.58 11.44
CA TYR A 73 4.61 28.56 10.47
C TYR A 73 5.00 27.17 10.95
N MET A 74 6.16 27.04 11.57
CA MET A 74 6.64 25.82 12.23
C MET A 74 5.64 25.32 13.27
N GLY A 75 5.20 26.18 14.20
CA GLY A 75 4.18 25.78 15.20
C GLY A 75 2.80 25.46 14.61
N THR A 76 2.47 26.01 13.43
CA THR A 76 1.23 25.64 12.72
C THR A 76 1.34 24.23 12.12
N PHE A 77 2.50 23.91 11.54
CA PHE A 77 2.79 22.58 11.02
C PHE A 77 2.82 21.53 12.13
N GLU A 78 3.49 21.82 13.25
CA GLU A 78 3.53 20.97 14.45
C GLU A 78 2.10 20.62 14.92
N ASN A 79 1.24 21.63 15.07
CA ASN A 79 -0.16 21.43 15.50
C ASN A 79 -0.96 20.54 14.53
N VAL A 80 -0.73 20.68 13.22
CA VAL A 80 -1.37 19.83 12.21
C VAL A 80 -0.83 18.40 12.29
N TYR A 81 0.49 18.24 12.43
CA TYR A 81 1.15 16.94 12.51
C TYR A 81 0.72 16.13 13.75
N GLU A 82 0.62 16.79 14.91
CA GLU A 82 0.11 16.18 16.15
C GLU A 82 -1.37 15.80 16.04
N LYS A 83 -2.20 16.67 15.43
CA LYS A 83 -3.63 16.37 15.19
C LYS A 83 -3.84 15.17 14.29
N ASP A 84 -2.94 14.95 13.34
CA ASP A 84 -2.97 13.82 12.40
C ASP A 84 -2.35 12.53 12.98
N LYS A 85 -2.28 12.42 14.32
CA LYS A 85 -1.76 11.25 15.04
C LYS A 85 -0.26 10.99 14.84
N SER A 86 0.52 12.00 14.47
CA SER A 86 1.98 11.95 14.43
C SER A 86 2.53 10.72 13.68
N ASP A 87 3.44 9.95 14.29
CA ASP A 87 4.10 8.77 13.73
C ASP A 87 3.21 7.51 13.70
N LEU A 88 2.04 7.52 14.36
CA LEU A 88 1.14 6.36 14.40
C LEU A 88 0.65 5.97 13.00
N SER A 89 0.44 6.95 12.12
CA SER A 89 0.01 6.71 10.74
C SER A 89 1.05 5.88 9.96
N LEU A 90 2.31 6.27 10.06
CA LEU A 90 3.44 5.58 9.43
C LEU A 90 3.70 4.22 10.07
N ASP A 91 3.59 4.11 11.39
CA ASP A 91 3.84 2.87 12.12
C ASP A 91 2.75 1.82 11.84
N VAL A 92 1.47 2.23 11.76
CA VAL A 92 0.37 1.34 11.34
C VAL A 92 0.52 0.91 9.88
N TYR A 93 0.94 1.81 8.99
CA TYR A 93 1.19 1.47 7.59
C TYR A 93 2.39 0.52 7.45
N TYR A 94 3.48 0.75 8.18
CA TYR A 94 4.64 -0.15 8.27
C TYR A 94 4.23 -1.56 8.73
N ARG A 95 3.49 -1.66 9.83
CA ARG A 95 3.04 -2.96 10.35
C ARG A 95 2.05 -3.65 9.40
N GLY A 96 1.24 -2.89 8.66
CA GLY A 96 0.36 -3.42 7.62
C GLY A 96 1.11 -4.01 6.42
N VAL A 97 2.25 -3.43 6.07
CA VAL A 97 3.15 -3.92 5.01
C VAL A 97 3.94 -5.14 5.48
N MET A 98 4.48 -5.10 6.71
CA MET A 98 5.21 -6.23 7.30
C MET A 98 4.31 -7.42 7.65
N GLY A 99 3.00 -7.20 7.77
CA GLY A 99 2.02 -8.23 8.14
C GLY A 99 2.10 -8.64 9.61
N THR A 100 2.74 -7.85 10.45
CA THR A 100 3.04 -8.17 11.86
C THR A 100 1.95 -7.77 12.84
N SER A 101 0.98 -6.91 12.47
CA SER A 101 -0.05 -6.44 13.41
C SER A 101 -1.46 -6.43 12.85
N SER A 102 -1.88 -7.52 12.23
CA SER A 102 -3.28 -7.66 11.90
C SER A 102 -3.93 -8.76 12.74
N LEU A 103 -4.58 -8.34 13.82
CA LEU A 103 -5.64 -9.13 14.46
C LEU A 103 -6.87 -9.23 13.55
N PHE A 104 -7.08 -8.25 12.65
CA PHE A 104 -8.13 -8.22 11.63
C PHE A 104 -7.65 -7.39 10.42
N GLY A 105 -7.51 -8.03 9.25
CA GLY A 105 -6.97 -7.42 8.02
C GLY A 105 -5.90 -8.29 7.33
N ARG A 106 -5.94 -8.40 6.01
CA ARG A 106 -4.91 -9.14 5.26
C ARG A 106 -3.68 -8.24 5.06
N PRO A 107 -2.45 -8.78 5.04
CA PRO A 107 -1.24 -7.98 4.76
C PRO A 107 -1.37 -7.23 3.43
N LEU A 108 -1.03 -5.93 3.40
CA LEU A 108 -1.17 -5.09 2.20
C LEU A 108 -0.56 -5.76 0.96
N LEU A 109 0.69 -6.20 1.10
CA LEU A 109 1.45 -6.87 0.05
C LEU A 109 0.76 -8.14 -0.44
N LYS A 110 0.16 -8.92 0.47
CA LYS A 110 -0.53 -10.17 0.14
C LYS A 110 -1.84 -9.89 -0.60
N VAL A 111 -2.59 -8.87 -0.21
CA VAL A 111 -3.81 -8.46 -0.92
C VAL A 111 -3.49 -7.95 -2.32
N TYR A 112 -2.43 -7.14 -2.46
CA TYR A 112 -2.01 -6.67 -3.78
C TYR A 112 -1.50 -7.82 -4.66
N LEU A 113 -0.72 -8.76 -4.11
CA LEU A 113 -0.35 -10.00 -4.80
C LEU A 113 -1.56 -10.76 -5.33
N GLU A 114 -2.52 -11.09 -4.48
CA GLU A 114 -3.73 -11.83 -4.85
C GLU A 114 -4.58 -11.10 -5.90
N ASN A 115 -4.52 -9.76 -5.95
CA ASN A 115 -5.26 -8.95 -6.90
C ASN A 115 -4.57 -8.73 -8.25
N CYS A 116 -3.26 -8.94 -8.35
CA CYS A 116 -2.53 -8.65 -9.58
C CYS A 116 -2.60 -9.79 -10.62
N ASP A 117 -3.19 -10.97 -10.34
CA ASP A 117 -3.29 -12.11 -11.28
C ASP A 117 -1.99 -12.45 -12.06
N GLY A 118 -0.81 -12.14 -11.49
CA GLY A 118 0.50 -12.34 -12.14
C GLY A 118 0.98 -11.19 -13.03
N ASP A 119 0.19 -10.12 -13.20
CA ASP A 119 0.57 -8.93 -13.93
C ASP A 119 1.65 -8.13 -13.18
N ARG A 120 2.81 -8.05 -13.82
CA ARG A 120 3.99 -7.36 -13.30
C ARG A 120 3.81 -5.85 -13.26
N GLU A 121 3.14 -5.25 -14.24
CA GLU A 121 2.97 -3.80 -14.35
C GLU A 121 2.04 -3.29 -13.25
N ILE A 122 0.95 -4.02 -12.99
CA ILE A 122 0.01 -3.67 -11.92
C ILE A 122 0.69 -3.79 -10.56
N MET A 123 1.49 -4.84 -10.36
CA MET A 123 2.28 -5.01 -9.14
C MET A 123 3.29 -3.88 -8.96
N GLU A 124 4.05 -3.52 -9.99
CA GLU A 124 5.03 -2.43 -9.94
C GLU A 124 4.35 -1.10 -9.62
N ARG A 125 3.21 -0.78 -10.25
CA ARG A 125 2.44 0.44 -9.95
C ARG A 125 1.98 0.49 -8.50
N ARG A 126 1.54 -0.63 -7.92
CA ARG A 126 1.12 -0.71 -6.52
C ARG A 126 2.29 -0.59 -5.54
N CYS A 127 3.40 -1.27 -5.81
CA CYS A 127 4.62 -1.11 -5.02
C CYS A 127 5.13 0.34 -5.08
N SER A 128 5.17 0.96 -6.26
CA SER A 128 5.52 2.37 -6.41
C SER A 128 4.59 3.29 -5.62
N HIS A 129 3.29 2.99 -5.57
CA HIS A 129 2.34 3.77 -4.77
C HIS A 129 2.64 3.69 -3.27
N ILE A 130 2.87 2.48 -2.75
CA ILE A 130 3.24 2.25 -1.35
C ILE A 130 4.55 2.96 -1.02
N THR A 131 5.57 2.79 -1.86
CA THR A 131 6.87 3.47 -1.71
C THR A 131 6.72 4.98 -1.73
N HIS A 132 5.86 5.54 -2.59
CA HIS A 132 5.62 6.97 -2.65
C HIS A 132 4.95 7.51 -1.37
N LEU A 133 3.98 6.77 -0.82
CA LEU A 133 3.35 7.11 0.46
C LEU A 133 4.35 7.10 1.62
N PHE A 134 5.22 6.10 1.70
CA PHE A 134 6.29 6.08 2.70
C PHE A 134 7.23 7.27 2.57
N HIS A 135 7.65 7.63 1.35
CA HIS A 135 8.50 8.81 1.15
C HIS A 135 7.81 10.09 1.64
N MET A 136 6.54 10.29 1.32
CA MET A 136 5.79 11.46 1.79
C MET A 136 5.73 11.53 3.31
N GLY A 137 5.42 10.40 3.97
CA GLY A 137 5.38 10.33 5.42
C GLY A 137 6.74 10.53 6.08
N LEU A 138 7.80 9.91 5.55
CA LEU A 138 9.17 10.08 6.06
C LEU A 138 9.64 11.53 5.93
N ILE A 139 9.35 12.21 4.82
CA ILE A 139 9.65 13.63 4.66
C ILE A 139 8.90 14.46 5.69
N ALA A 140 7.61 14.18 5.90
CA ALA A 140 6.81 14.90 6.90
C ALA A 140 7.32 14.66 8.32
N LEU A 141 7.74 13.43 8.65
CA LEU A 141 8.33 13.09 9.93
C LEU A 141 9.68 13.79 10.14
N MET A 142 10.59 13.74 9.17
CA MET A 142 11.87 14.45 9.24
C MET A 142 11.66 15.95 9.43
N ALA A 143 10.67 16.53 8.73
CA ALA A 143 10.32 17.93 8.90
C ALA A 143 9.78 18.23 10.30
N TYR A 144 9.00 17.32 10.89
CA TYR A 144 8.52 17.45 12.27
C TYR A 144 9.66 17.41 13.27
N THR A 145 10.55 16.41 13.19
CA THR A 145 11.73 16.28 14.05
C THR A 145 12.65 17.51 13.96
N ALA A 146 12.86 18.03 12.74
CA ALA A 146 13.63 19.26 12.54
C ALA A 146 12.95 20.51 13.13
N VAL A 147 11.61 20.52 13.21
CA VAL A 147 10.84 21.63 13.81
C VAL A 147 10.79 21.54 15.33
N THR A 148 10.70 20.34 15.90
CA THR A 148 10.69 20.11 17.35
C THR A 148 12.08 20.13 17.98
N GLU A 149 13.14 20.30 17.18
CA GLU A 149 14.54 20.19 17.61
C GLU A 149 14.85 18.83 18.29
N ASP A 150 14.11 17.79 17.93
CA ASP A 150 14.32 16.43 18.41
C ASP A 150 15.54 15.79 17.73
N ASP A 151 16.04 14.67 18.26
CA ASP A 151 17.21 13.97 17.73
C ASP A 151 16.93 13.37 16.34
N GLU A 152 17.31 14.12 15.31
CA GLU A 152 17.19 13.74 13.90
C GLU A 152 17.95 12.45 13.56
N ASP A 153 19.07 12.19 14.24
CA ASP A 153 19.91 11.03 13.96
C ASP A 153 19.26 9.75 14.51
N GLU A 154 18.65 9.79 15.69
CA GLU A 154 17.89 8.67 16.26
C GLU A 154 16.69 8.29 15.37
N VAL A 155 15.91 9.29 14.94
CA VAL A 155 14.74 9.07 14.08
C VAL A 155 15.17 8.49 12.72
N ARG A 156 16.27 9.01 12.17
CA ARG A 156 16.83 8.53 10.91
C ARG A 156 17.30 7.08 11.00
N GLU A 157 18.02 6.71 12.06
CA GLU A 157 18.49 5.33 12.24
C GLU A 157 17.32 4.36 12.41
N LYS A 158 16.32 4.73 13.20
CA LYS A 158 15.10 3.93 13.40
C LYS A 158 14.34 3.70 12.09
N TRP A 159 14.18 4.73 11.26
CA TRP A 159 13.45 4.62 10.01
C TRP A 159 14.28 4.05 8.87
N ALA A 160 15.61 4.23 8.86
CA ALA A 160 16.50 3.58 7.89
C ALA A 160 16.35 2.06 7.96
N LYS A 161 16.41 1.49 9.17
CA LYS A 161 16.22 0.05 9.38
C LYS A 161 14.82 -0.42 8.94
N ARG A 162 13.76 0.34 9.26
CA ARG A 162 12.39 0.00 8.84
C ARG A 162 12.21 0.07 7.32
N VAL A 163 12.87 1.01 6.65
CA VAL A 163 12.86 1.12 5.19
C VAL A 163 13.58 -0.08 4.56
N GLU A 164 14.72 -0.51 5.12
CA GLU A 164 15.40 -1.74 4.71
C GLU A 164 14.48 -2.97 4.86
N ASP A 165 13.82 -3.11 6.01
CA ASP A 165 12.86 -4.19 6.26
C ASP A 165 11.71 -4.20 5.23
N ILE A 166 11.15 -3.02 4.90
CA ILE A 166 10.12 -2.89 3.84
C ILE A 166 10.68 -3.30 2.48
N GLN A 167 11.88 -2.83 2.12
CA GLN A 167 12.51 -3.12 0.85
C GLN A 167 12.79 -4.62 0.70
N GLU A 168 13.31 -5.26 1.75
CA GLU A 168 13.55 -6.70 1.78
C GLU A 168 12.22 -7.46 1.63
N LYS A 169 11.16 -7.05 2.34
CA LYS A 169 9.84 -7.68 2.22
C LYS A 169 9.24 -7.53 0.82
N MET A 170 9.41 -6.37 0.19
CA MET A 170 8.99 -6.14 -1.20
C MET A 170 9.80 -7.01 -2.18
N GLN A 171 11.10 -7.20 -1.96
CA GLN A 171 11.95 -8.06 -2.79
C GLN A 171 11.62 -9.54 -2.60
N GLU A 172 11.42 -10.01 -1.36
CA GLU A 172 10.99 -11.37 -1.04
C GLU A 172 9.67 -11.71 -1.73
N THR A 173 8.72 -10.77 -1.68
CA THR A 173 7.42 -10.88 -2.35
C THR A 173 7.55 -11.04 -3.87
N ARG A 174 8.50 -10.34 -4.50
CA ARG A 174 8.82 -10.56 -5.93
C ARG A 174 9.44 -11.94 -6.13
N ARG A 175 10.43 -12.31 -5.30
CA ARG A 175 11.18 -13.56 -5.43
C ARG A 175 10.30 -14.79 -5.32
N PHE A 176 9.28 -14.78 -4.45
CA PHE A 176 8.36 -15.91 -4.28
C PHE A 176 7.49 -16.20 -5.50
N ARG A 177 7.24 -15.21 -6.37
CA ARG A 177 6.42 -15.35 -7.58
C ARG A 177 7.25 -15.70 -8.84
N TYR A 178 8.56 -15.44 -8.81
CA TYR A 178 9.49 -15.67 -9.93
C TYR A 178 10.59 -16.72 -9.64
N ALA A 179 10.54 -17.41 -8.51
CA ALA A 179 11.38 -18.58 -8.31
C ALA A 179 10.98 -19.66 -9.32
N PRO A 180 11.87 -20.13 -10.21
CA PRO A 180 11.58 -21.32 -11.00
C PRO A 180 11.25 -22.46 -10.02
N PRO A 181 10.25 -23.30 -10.30
CA PRO A 181 9.95 -24.44 -9.46
C PRO A 181 11.23 -25.28 -9.34
N GLN A 182 11.77 -25.40 -8.13
CA GLN A 182 12.99 -26.17 -7.86
C GLN A 182 12.76 -27.69 -7.95
N HIS A 183 11.81 -28.14 -8.78
CA HIS A 183 11.43 -29.54 -8.92
C HIS A 183 11.75 -30.17 -10.27
N LEU A 184 12.67 -29.58 -11.04
CA LEU A 184 13.31 -30.25 -12.18
C LEU A 184 14.83 -30.05 -12.19
N ALA A 185 15.46 -30.17 -11.01
CA ALA A 185 16.89 -30.40 -10.88
C ALA A 185 17.15 -31.84 -10.40
N PHE A 186 16.49 -32.81 -11.02
CA PHE A 186 16.82 -34.23 -10.95
C PHE A 186 16.23 -34.90 -12.19
N VAL A 187 16.97 -34.86 -13.31
CA VAL A 187 17.29 -36.00 -14.19
C VAL A 187 18.60 -35.66 -14.91
#